data_AF-A0A2D4LR71-F1
#
_entry.id   AF-A0A2D4LR71-F1
#
_cell.length_a   1.000
_cell.length_b   1.000
_cell.length_c   1.000
_cell.angle_alpha   90.00
_cell.angle_beta   90.00
_cell.angle_gamma   90.00
#
_symmetry.space_group_name_H-M   'P 1'
#
loop_
_entity.id
_entity.type
_entity.pdbx_description
1 polymer ?
#
loop_
_entity_poly.entity_id
_entity_poly.type
_entity_poly.pdbx_seq_one_letter_code
_entity_poly.pdbx_strand_id
1 'polypeptide(L)'
;MTEQEQEWENLNKLLRQHGLRPVCRDMPGSCGNVPDAEKIVMDKESSEALQHALKILLEETERQRKIIRGLIEDNHQLRDELRLERSRASRQEQRANDLDVIVENVKHKICQLEDESIANASQQHNQIRDLQKDHKISQEVYRHQVKQLEEQEEM
;
A
#
# COMPACT_ATOMS: atom_id res chain seq x y z
N MET A 1 -27.58 -44.35 -36.96
CA MET A 1 -26.76 -43.16 -36.68
C MET A 1 -25.33 -43.55 -36.94
N THR A 2 -24.70 -42.95 -37.93
CA THR A 2 -23.29 -43.19 -38.25
C THR A 2 -22.41 -42.43 -37.24
N GLU A 3 -21.19 -42.90 -36.97
CA GLU A 3 -20.26 -42.25 -36.03
C GLU A 3 -20.06 -40.76 -36.37
N GLN A 4 -20.00 -40.46 -37.67
CA GLN A 4 -19.86 -39.11 -38.19
C GLN A 4 -21.05 -38.19 -37.84
N GLU A 5 -22.29 -38.69 -37.90
CA GLU A 5 -23.49 -37.91 -37.51
C GLU A 5 -23.44 -37.54 -36.03
N GLN A 6 -22.92 -38.43 -35.19
CA GLN A 6 -22.83 -38.20 -33.75
C GLN A 6 -21.76 -37.17 -33.40
N GLU A 7 -20.64 -37.14 -34.13
CA GLU A 7 -19.61 -36.13 -33.95
C GLU A 7 -20.08 -34.73 -34.41
N TRP A 8 -20.86 -34.64 -35.49
CA TRP A 8 -21.47 -33.39 -35.93
C TRP A 8 -22.54 -32.90 -34.95
N GLU A 9 -23.33 -33.80 -34.38
CA GLU A 9 -24.30 -33.46 -33.32
C GLU A 9 -23.59 -32.94 -32.06
N ASN A 10 -22.47 -33.55 -31.66
CA ASN A 10 -21.66 -33.06 -30.54
C ASN A 10 -21.05 -31.69 -30.81
N LEU A 11 -20.54 -31.45 -32.03
CA LEU A 11 -20.04 -30.13 -32.43
C LEU A 11 -21.18 -29.08 -32.46
N ASN A 12 -22.36 -29.45 -32.94
CA ASN A 12 -23.53 -28.59 -32.98
C ASN A 12 -24.02 -28.19 -31.59
N LYS A 13 -23.94 -29.09 -30.60
CA LYS A 13 -24.19 -28.74 -29.19
C LYS A 13 -23.21 -27.68 -28.71
N LEU A 14 -21.92 -27.82 -29.02
CA LEU A 14 -20.89 -26.86 -28.63
C LEU A 14 -21.07 -25.50 -29.32
N LEU A 15 -21.41 -25.50 -30.62
CA LEU A 15 -21.74 -24.29 -31.36
C LEU A 15 -22.92 -23.55 -30.71
N ARG A 16 -24.01 -24.27 -30.38
CA ARG A 16 -25.18 -23.69 -29.70
C ARG A 16 -24.85 -23.14 -28.31
N GLN A 17 -24.02 -23.83 -27.53
CA GLN A 17 -23.52 -23.33 -26.23
C GLN A 17 -22.76 -22.01 -26.37
N HIS A 18 -22.13 -21.78 -27.52
CA HIS A 18 -21.44 -20.54 -27.85
C HIS A 18 -22.30 -19.54 -28.65
N GLY A 19 -23.60 -19.78 -28.80
CA GLY A 19 -24.53 -18.89 -29.51
C GLY A 19 -24.40 -18.94 -31.04
N LEU A 20 -23.68 -19.92 -31.57
CA LEU A 20 -23.46 -20.12 -33.00
C LEU A 20 -24.55 -21.04 -33.59
N ARG A 21 -24.83 -20.86 -34.89
CA ARG A 21 -25.80 -21.70 -35.62
C ARG A 21 -25.21 -23.10 -35.87
N PRO A 22 -26.01 -24.18 -35.70
CA PRO A 22 -25.55 -25.53 -35.98
C PRO A 22 -25.37 -25.77 -37.48
N VAL A 23 -24.45 -26.66 -37.82
CA VAL A 23 -24.22 -27.13 -39.19
C VAL A 23 -25.10 -28.34 -39.45
N CYS A 24 -25.95 -28.27 -40.48
CA CYS A 24 -26.81 -29.36 -40.90
C CYS A 24 -26.26 -29.99 -42.18
N ARG A 25 -26.29 -31.33 -42.26
CA ARG A 25 -26.09 -32.03 -43.53
C ARG A 25 -27.34 -31.85 -44.39
N ASP A 26 -27.18 -31.58 -45.68
CA ASP A 26 -28.31 -31.51 -46.62
C ASP A 26 -28.85 -32.93 -46.81
N MET A 27 -29.87 -33.27 -46.01
CA MET A 27 -30.60 -34.53 -46.10
C MET A 27 -31.90 -34.26 -46.85
N PRO A 28 -32.25 -35.03 -47.90
CA PRO A 28 -33.49 -34.84 -48.62
C PRO A 28 -34.69 -34.89 -47.66
N GLY A 29 -35.35 -33.75 -47.46
CA GLY A 29 -36.58 -33.63 -46.67
C GLY A 29 -36.44 -33.27 -45.18
N SER A 30 -35.24 -33.01 -44.63
CA SER A 30 -35.09 -32.76 -43.17
C SER A 30 -34.59 -31.36 -42.76
N CYS A 31 -34.15 -30.51 -43.68
CA CYS A 31 -33.71 -29.15 -43.37
C CYS A 31 -34.48 -28.17 -44.27
N GLY A 32 -35.30 -27.31 -43.64
CA GLY A 32 -36.16 -26.36 -44.34
C GLY A 32 -35.36 -25.53 -45.35
N ASN A 33 -35.96 -25.28 -46.52
CA ASN A 33 -35.43 -24.60 -47.71
C ASN A 33 -34.31 -23.57 -47.43
N VAL A 34 -33.09 -24.06 -47.21
CA VAL A 34 -31.90 -23.22 -47.17
C VAL A 34 -31.58 -22.88 -48.62
N PRO A 35 -31.47 -21.59 -48.99
CA PRO A 35 -31.19 -21.21 -50.38
C PRO A 35 -29.90 -21.90 -50.83
N ASP A 36 -29.83 -22.34 -52.09
CA ASP A 36 -28.66 -23.05 -52.62
C ASP A 36 -27.35 -22.23 -52.49
N ALA A 37 -27.45 -20.91 -52.33
CA ALA A 37 -26.34 -20.01 -52.04
C ALA A 37 -25.70 -20.19 -50.64
N GLU A 38 -26.40 -20.80 -49.69
CA GLU A 38 -25.91 -21.07 -48.33
C GLU A 38 -25.45 -22.54 -48.15
N LYS A 39 -25.59 -23.37 -49.20
CA LYS A 39 -25.13 -24.76 -49.20
C LYS A 39 -23.68 -24.84 -49.64
N ILE A 40 -22.87 -25.58 -48.88
CA ILE A 40 -21.46 -25.80 -49.18
C ILE A 40 -21.27 -27.29 -49.43
N VAL A 41 -20.80 -27.63 -50.63
CA VAL A 41 -20.41 -29.01 -50.98
C VAL A 41 -18.93 -29.17 -50.66
N MET A 42 -18.59 -30.18 -49.87
CA MET A 42 -17.22 -30.51 -49.49
C MET A 42 -16.99 -32.00 -49.67
N ASP A 43 -15.75 -32.37 -50.00
CA ASP A 43 -15.32 -33.76 -49.89
C ASP A 43 -15.20 -34.17 -48.41
N LYS A 44 -15.12 -35.49 -48.18
CA LYS A 44 -15.10 -36.07 -46.84
C LYS A 44 -13.89 -35.60 -46.02
N GLU A 45 -12.71 -35.53 -46.63
CA GLU A 45 -11.46 -35.15 -45.97
C GLU A 45 -11.51 -33.69 -45.52
N SER A 46 -11.94 -32.80 -46.41
CA SER A 46 -12.13 -31.37 -46.09
C SER A 46 -13.18 -31.16 -44.99
N SER A 47 -14.26 -31.96 -44.98
CA SER A 47 -15.32 -31.88 -43.95
C SER A 47 -14.80 -32.29 -42.56
N GLU A 48 -14.04 -33.38 -42.49
CA GLU A 48 -13.42 -33.87 -41.24
C GLU A 48 -12.35 -32.89 -40.73
N ALA A 49 -11.51 -32.36 -41.63
CA ALA A 49 -10.53 -31.33 -41.29
C ALA A 49 -11.18 -30.06 -40.73
N LEU A 50 -12.27 -29.58 -41.35
CA LEU A 50 -13.02 -28.43 -40.87
C LEU A 50 -13.65 -28.70 -39.50
N GLN A 51 -14.21 -29.89 -39.30
CA GLN A 51 -14.80 -30.29 -38.03
C GLN A 51 -13.78 -30.29 -36.89
N HIS A 52 -12.59 -30.84 -37.14
CA HIS A 52 -11.49 -30.83 -36.17
C HIS A 52 -10.98 -29.41 -35.88
N ALA A 53 -10.80 -28.58 -36.92
CA ALA A 53 -10.39 -27.18 -36.76
C ALA A 53 -11.40 -26.39 -35.92
N LEU A 54 -12.71 -26.54 -36.20
CA LEU A 54 -13.77 -25.89 -35.43
C LEU A 54 -13.76 -26.35 -33.96
N LYS A 55 -13.61 -27.65 -33.71
CA LYS A 55 -13.55 -28.18 -32.35
C LYS A 55 -12.38 -27.56 -31.56
N ILE A 56 -11.18 -27.56 -32.14
CA ILE A 56 -9.99 -26.99 -31.50
C ILE A 56 -10.18 -25.50 -31.22
N LEU A 57 -10.71 -24.73 -32.18
CA LEU A 57 -10.94 -23.30 -32.00
C LEU A 57 -11.94 -23.01 -30.89
N LEU A 58 -13.01 -23.80 -30.75
CA LEU A 58 -14.01 -23.62 -29.70
C LEU A 58 -13.45 -23.96 -28.32
N GLU A 59 -12.71 -25.07 -28.20
CA GLU A 59 -12.01 -25.45 -26.97
C GLU A 59 -11.01 -24.38 -26.53
N GLU A 60 -10.21 -23.88 -27.47
CA GLU A 60 -9.24 -22.81 -27.23
C GLU A 60 -9.93 -21.50 -26.82
N THR A 61 -11.05 -21.15 -27.46
CA THR A 61 -11.83 -19.95 -27.10
C THR A 61 -12.43 -20.06 -25.69
N GLU A 62 -12.87 -21.25 -25.26
CA GLU A 62 -13.32 -21.46 -23.88
C GLU A 62 -12.17 -21.35 -22.87
N ARG A 63 -11.00 -21.94 -23.18
CA ARG A 63 -9.80 -21.82 -22.37
C ARG A 63 -9.39 -20.35 -22.20
N GLN A 64 -9.37 -19.58 -23.28
CA GLN A 64 -9.07 -18.15 -23.26
C GLN A 64 -10.11 -17.36 -22.44
N ARG A 65 -11.41 -17.65 -22.61
CA ARG A 65 -12.46 -17.02 -21.79
C ARG A 65 -12.27 -17.29 -20.30
N LYS A 66 -11.88 -18.50 -19.91
CA LYS A 66 -11.59 -18.84 -18.51
C LYS A 66 -10.41 -18.02 -17.98
N ILE A 67 -9.35 -17.89 -18.76
CA ILE A 67 -8.17 -17.08 -18.39
C ILE A 67 -8.57 -15.61 -18.24
N ILE A 68 -9.31 -15.05 -19.20
CA ILE A 68 -9.76 -13.65 -19.14
C ILE A 68 -10.62 -13.40 -17.90
N ARG A 69 -11.55 -14.30 -17.57
CA ARG A 69 -12.34 -14.20 -16.34
C ARG A 69 -11.46 -14.21 -15.09
N GLY A 70 -10.51 -15.14 -15.00
CA GLY A 70 -9.54 -15.19 -13.89
C GLY A 70 -8.72 -13.90 -13.77
N LEU A 71 -8.21 -13.38 -14.89
CA LEU A 71 -7.45 -12.12 -14.90
C LEU A 71 -8.30 -10.92 -14.45
N ILE A 72 -9.59 -10.89 -14.78
CA ILE A 72 -10.51 -9.84 -14.32
C ILE A 72 -10.69 -9.94 -12.80
N GLU A 73 -10.94 -11.14 -12.28
CA GLU A 73 -11.10 -11.41 -10.85
C GLU A 73 -9.83 -11.02 -10.06
N ASP A 74 -8.66 -11.47 -10.52
CA ASP A 74 -7.36 -11.13 -9.93
C ASP A 74 -7.11 -9.61 -9.98
N ASN A 75 -7.46 -8.93 -11.08
CA ASN A 75 -7.31 -7.48 -11.18
C ASN A 75 -8.21 -6.73 -10.18
N HIS A 76 -9.43 -7.22 -9.96
CA HIS A 76 -10.32 -6.66 -8.94
C HIS A 76 -9.74 -6.83 -7.53
N GLN A 77 -9.25 -8.02 -7.20
CA GLN A 77 -8.61 -8.28 -5.89
C GLN A 77 -7.38 -7.40 -5.68
N LEU A 78 -6.48 -7.31 -6.67
CA LEU A 78 -5.30 -6.45 -6.61
C LEU A 78 -5.65 -4.97 -6.44
N ARG A 79 -6.74 -4.49 -7.05
CA ARG A 79 -7.21 -3.10 -6.84
C ARG A 79 -7.70 -2.87 -5.42
N ASP A 80 -8.39 -3.84 -4.83
CA ASP A 80 -8.86 -3.74 -3.45
C ASP A 80 -7.70 -3.77 -2.44
N GLU A 81 -6.74 -4.67 -2.64
CA GLU A 81 -5.50 -4.72 -1.86
C GLU A 81 -4.72 -3.42 -1.96
N LEU A 82 -4.54 -2.89 -3.18
CA LEU A 82 -3.86 -1.62 -3.41
C LEU A 82 -4.55 -0.45 -2.69
N ARG A 83 -5.88 -0.42 -2.69
CA ARG A 83 -6.66 0.60 -1.95
C ARG A 83 -6.43 0.48 -0.45
N LEU A 84 -6.41 -0.74 0.07
CA LEU A 84 -6.21 -0.99 1.50
C LEU A 84 -4.79 -0.61 1.93
N GLU A 85 -3.77 -0.96 1.14
CA GLU A 85 -2.38 -0.57 1.38
C GLU A 85 -2.17 0.94 1.30
N ARG A 86 -2.77 1.62 0.32
CA ARG A 86 -2.75 3.10 0.27
C ARG A 86 -3.32 3.72 1.54
N SER A 87 -4.42 3.17 2.07
CA SER A 87 -4.99 3.64 3.32
C SER A 87 -4.05 3.42 4.52
N ARG A 88 -3.34 2.28 4.55
CA ARG A 88 -2.36 1.96 5.59
C ARG A 88 -1.16 2.90 5.51
N ALA A 89 -0.62 3.11 4.31
CA ALA A 89 0.49 4.02 4.06
C ALA A 89 0.15 5.46 4.48
N SER A 90 -1.03 5.96 4.11
CA SER A 90 -1.48 7.31 4.51
C SER A 90 -1.59 7.46 6.04
N ARG A 91 -2.12 6.46 6.75
CA ARG A 91 -2.14 6.48 8.22
C ARG A 91 -0.74 6.44 8.82
N GLN A 92 0.17 5.69 8.22
CA GLN A 92 1.55 5.58 8.71
C GLN A 92 2.34 6.87 8.46
N GLU A 93 2.12 7.53 7.33
CA GLU A 93 2.66 8.86 7.01
C GLU A 93 2.17 9.90 8.02
N GLN A 94 0.86 9.94 8.31
CA GLN A 94 0.32 10.85 9.32
C GLN A 94 0.96 10.62 10.69
N ARG A 95 1.10 9.36 11.11
CA ARG A 95 1.76 9.02 12.39
C ARG A 95 3.22 9.44 12.43
N ALA A 96 3.94 9.32 11.31
CA ALA A 96 5.33 9.77 11.23
C ALA A 96 5.41 11.30 11.38
N ASN A 97 4.55 12.04 10.67
CA ASN A 97 4.47 13.49 10.78
C ASN A 97 4.12 13.94 12.21
N ASP A 98 3.16 13.28 12.87
CA ASP A 98 2.79 13.59 14.26
C ASP A 98 3.98 13.35 15.22
N LEU A 99 4.74 12.27 15.01
CA LEU A 99 5.94 11.97 15.79
C LEU A 99 7.05 12.99 15.55
N ASP A 100 7.26 13.45 14.32
CA ASP A 100 8.24 14.51 14.01
C ASP A 100 7.91 15.80 14.76
N VAL A 101 6.64 16.20 14.79
CA VAL A 101 6.18 17.36 15.56
C VAL A 101 6.45 17.18 17.06
N ILE A 102 6.15 16.01 17.62
CA ILE A 102 6.42 15.71 19.03
C ILE A 102 7.92 15.79 19.32
N VAL A 103 8.76 15.22 18.45
CA VAL A 103 10.22 15.24 18.61
C VAL A 103 10.76 16.65 18.58
N GLU A 104 10.32 17.49 17.65
CA GLU A 104 10.73 18.90 17.59
C GLU A 104 10.31 19.68 18.85
N ASN A 105 9.09 19.44 19.35
CA ASN A 105 8.62 20.06 20.60
C ASN A 105 9.46 19.63 21.81
N VAL A 106 9.81 18.33 21.90
CA VAL A 106 10.66 17.81 22.98
C VAL A 106 12.06 18.41 22.90
N LYS A 107 12.67 18.48 21.70
CA LYS A 107 13.96 19.15 21.50
C LYS A 107 13.92 20.58 21.98
N HIS A 108 12.90 21.34 21.56
CA HIS A 108 12.75 22.73 21.99
C HIS A 108 12.61 22.84 23.51
N LYS A 109 11.84 21.95 24.15
CA LYS A 109 11.68 21.97 25.59
C LYS A 109 12.96 21.61 26.35
N ILE A 110 13.76 20.68 25.83
CA ILE A 110 15.09 20.36 26.38
C ILE A 110 15.98 21.59 26.33
N CYS A 111 16.12 22.23 25.16
CA CYS A 111 16.96 23.43 25.03
C CYS A 111 16.52 24.53 26.00
N GLN A 112 15.21 24.79 26.12
CA GLN A 112 14.69 25.77 27.09
C GLN A 112 15.08 25.42 28.53
N LEU A 113 14.94 24.16 28.93
CA LEU A 113 15.28 23.73 30.29
C LEU A 113 16.79 23.79 30.56
N GLU A 114 17.61 23.49 29.56
CA GLU A 114 19.07 23.62 29.62
C GLU A 114 19.47 25.10 29.81
N ASP A 115 18.90 26.00 29.01
CA ASP A 115 19.13 27.45 29.12
C ASP A 115 18.71 28.00 30.49
N GLU A 116 17.51 27.62 30.96
CA GLU A 116 17.01 27.99 32.28
C GLU A 116 17.93 27.47 33.40
N SER A 117 18.42 26.23 33.27
CA SER A 117 19.34 25.62 34.25
C SER A 117 20.67 26.38 34.31
N ILE A 118 21.26 26.71 33.15
CA ILE A 118 22.51 27.47 33.05
C ILE A 118 22.34 28.87 33.62
N ALA A 119 21.23 29.55 33.31
CA ALA A 119 20.93 30.88 33.82
C ALA A 119 20.80 30.86 35.35
N ASN A 120 20.06 29.90 35.90
CA ASN A 120 19.89 29.73 37.35
C ASN A 120 21.21 29.43 38.05
N ALA A 121 22.03 28.51 37.52
CA ALA A 121 23.34 28.19 38.07
C ALA A 121 24.28 29.41 38.05
N SER A 122 24.25 30.19 36.97
CA SER A 122 25.04 31.43 36.84
C SER A 122 24.61 32.49 37.85
N GLN A 123 23.30 32.66 38.05
CA GLN A 123 22.74 33.56 39.06
C GLN A 123 23.15 33.16 40.47
N GLN A 124 23.01 31.87 40.82
CA GLN A 124 23.43 31.36 42.13
C GLN A 124 24.94 31.53 42.36
N HIS A 125 25.76 31.25 41.35
CA HIS A 125 27.21 31.46 41.43
C HIS A 125 27.56 32.92 41.71
N ASN A 126 26.89 33.86 41.02
CA ASN A 126 27.06 35.29 41.26
C ASN A 126 26.69 35.70 42.69
N GLN A 127 25.54 35.22 43.19
CA GLN A 127 25.09 35.48 44.56
C GLN A 127 26.07 34.96 45.62
N ILE A 128 26.56 33.72 45.47
CA ILE A 128 27.55 33.13 46.38
C ILE A 128 28.84 33.95 46.37
N ARG A 129 29.31 34.36 45.18
CA ARG A 129 30.52 35.17 45.05
C ARG A 129 30.38 36.53 45.76
N ASP A 130 29.22 37.16 45.67
CA ASP A 130 29.01 38.46 46.32
C ASP A 130 28.91 38.31 47.85
N LEU A 131 28.21 37.27 48.35
CA LEU A 131 28.21 36.94 49.78
C LEU A 131 29.63 36.63 50.32
N GLN A 132 30.48 35.98 49.53
CA GLN A 132 31.88 35.73 49.91
C GLN A 132 32.69 37.01 50.02
N LYS A 133 32.43 38.02 49.18
CA LYS A 133 33.08 39.34 49.30
C LYS A 133 32.62 40.05 50.56
N ASP A 134 31.30 40.10 50.80
CA ASP A 134 30.72 40.73 51.98
C ASP A 134 31.24 40.09 53.27
N HIS A 135 31.36 38.76 53.29
CA HIS A 135 31.93 38.03 54.41
C HIS A 135 33.39 38.43 54.69
N LYS A 136 34.23 38.55 53.65
CA LYS A 136 35.62 39.00 53.79
C LYS A 136 35.70 40.42 54.35
N ILE A 137 34.91 41.35 53.79
CA ILE A 137 34.86 42.74 54.25
C ILE A 137 34.43 42.80 55.72
N SER A 138 33.36 42.09 56.08
CA SER A 138 32.87 42.05 57.46
C SER A 138 33.91 41.47 58.43
N GLN A 139 34.64 40.43 58.01
CA GLN A 139 35.72 39.85 58.80
C GLN A 139 36.90 40.82 59.00
N GLU A 140 37.28 41.57 57.97
CA GLU A 140 38.32 42.61 58.06
C GLU A 140 37.91 43.74 59.01
N VAL A 141 36.67 44.23 58.90
CA VAL A 141 36.11 45.26 59.80
C VAL A 141 36.09 44.77 61.25
N TYR A 142 35.62 43.55 61.49
CA TYR A 142 35.59 42.96 62.83
C TYR A 142 37.01 42.88 63.44
N ARG A 143 37.98 42.35 62.67
CA ARG A 143 39.38 42.27 63.13
C ARG A 143 39.97 43.64 63.44
N HIS A 144 39.63 44.67 62.67
CA HIS A 144 40.10 46.02 62.92
C HIS A 144 39.50 46.60 64.22
N GLN A 145 38.20 46.40 64.46
CA GLN A 145 37.55 46.84 65.69
C GLN A 145 38.12 46.15 66.93
N VAL A 146 38.38 44.84 66.88
CA VAL A 146 38.99 44.11 68.00
C VAL A 146 40.35 44.72 68.36
N LYS A 147 41.20 44.99 67.36
CA LYS A 147 42.50 45.65 67.61
C LYS A 147 42.37 47.05 68.22
N GLN A 148 41.42 47.86 67.74
CA GLN A 148 41.20 49.19 68.31
C GLN A 148 40.77 49.14 69.78
N LEU A 149 39.98 48.13 70.16
CA LEU A 149 39.56 47.92 71.55
C LEU A 149 40.75 47.49 72.43
N GLU A 150 41.58 46.56 71.94
CA GLU A 150 42.81 46.13 72.63
C GLU A 150 43.76 47.32 72.85
N GLU A 151 43.96 48.17 71.83
CA GLU A 151 44.79 49.38 71.93
C GLU A 151 44.22 50.44 72.90
N GLN A 152 42.90 50.48 73.11
CA GLN A 152 42.26 51.38 74.08
C GLN A 152 42.34 50.86 75.52
N GLU A 153 42.38 49.53 75.72
CA GLU A 153 42.52 48.92 77.05
C GLU A 153 43.96 48.94 77.58
N GLU A 154 44.97 49.11 76.70
CA GLU A 154 46.38 49.24 77.08
C GLU A 154 46.84 50.69 77.41
N MET A 155 45.95 51.70 77.31
CA MET A 155 46.20 53.09 77.75
C MET A 155 45.62 53.41 79.13
#